data_AF-L5L5Z0-F1
#
_entry.id   AF-L5L5Z0-F1
#
_cell.length_a   1.000
_cell.length_b   1.000
_cell.length_c   1.000
_cell.angle_alpha   90.00
_cell.angle_beta   90.00
_cell.angle_gamma   90.00
#
_symmetry.space_group_name_H-M   'P 1'
#
loop_
_entity.id
_entity.type
_entity.pdbx_description
1 polymer ?
#
loop_
_entity_poly.entity_id
_entity_poly.type
_entity_poly.pdbx_seq_one_letter_code
_entity_poly.pdbx_strand_id
1 'polypeptide(L)'
;MWRAYSDMREANYKGADKYFHARGNYDAARRGPGGVWAAEVLSDARENSQRVTDFFKFGDSGHGVEDSEADQFANRWGRSGKDPNHFRPRGLPDKYK
;
A
#
# COMPACT_ATOMS: atom_id res chain seq x y z
N MET A 1 1.82 -8.06 3.90
CA MET A 1 0.64 -7.65 3.10
C MET A 1 -0.64 -7.59 3.91
N TRP A 2 -1.29 -8.70 4.31
CA TRP A 2 -2.61 -8.66 5.00
C TRP A 2 -2.64 -7.79 6.26
N ARG A 3 -1.67 -7.95 7.18
CA ARG A 3 -1.56 -7.10 8.38
C ARG A 3 -1.50 -5.61 8.03
N ALA A 4 -0.76 -5.23 6.98
CA ALA A 4 -0.67 -3.82 6.59
C ALA A 4 -1.99 -3.27 6.06
N TYR A 5 -2.76 -4.10 5.35
CA TYR A 5 -4.12 -3.76 4.94
C TYR A 5 -5.07 -3.63 6.15
N SER A 6 -5.03 -4.57 7.10
CA SER A 6 -5.84 -4.51 8.32
C SER A 6 -5.54 -3.26 9.14
N ASP A 7 -4.25 -2.96 9.36
CA ASP A 7 -3.83 -1.77 10.09
C ASP A 7 -4.23 -0.47 9.35
N MET A 8 -4.17 -0.44 8.02
CA MET A 8 -4.64 0.70 7.22
C MET A 8 -6.12 0.97 7.44
N ARG A 9 -6.93 -0.10 7.45
CA ARG A 9 -8.37 -0.04 7.69
C ARG A 9 -8.68 0.36 9.13
N GLU A 10 -7.93 -0.17 10.09
CA GLU A 10 -8.08 0.16 11.52
C GLU A 10 -7.68 1.60 11.80
N ALA A 11 -6.56 2.06 11.23
CA ALA A 11 -6.04 3.41 11.45
C ALA A 11 -6.99 4.47 10.91
N ASN A 12 -7.67 4.18 9.79
CA ASN A 12 -8.58 5.09 9.09
C ASN A 12 -8.00 6.53 9.01
N TYR A 13 -6.71 6.62 8.67
CA TYR A 13 -5.91 7.83 8.83
C TYR A 13 -5.65 8.48 7.47
N LYS A 14 -6.03 9.76 7.33
CA LYS A 14 -5.88 10.50 6.08
C LYS A 14 -4.40 10.61 5.67
N GLY A 15 -4.09 10.24 4.43
CA GLY A 15 -2.74 10.31 3.86
C GLY A 15 -1.77 9.23 4.36
N ALA A 16 -2.27 8.16 4.98
CA ALA A 16 -1.45 7.03 5.44
C ALA A 16 -1.44 5.84 4.46
N ASP A 17 -2.17 5.90 3.36
CA ASP A 17 -2.27 4.82 2.37
C ASP A 17 -0.89 4.37 1.88
N LYS A 18 -0.08 5.28 1.30
CA LYS A 18 1.25 5.02 0.74
C LYS A 18 2.20 4.44 1.79
N TYR A 19 2.06 4.87 3.05
CA TYR A 19 2.78 4.27 4.18
C TYR A 19 2.44 2.79 4.35
N PHE A 20 1.16 2.42 4.36
CA PHE A 20 0.75 1.03 4.52
C PHE A 20 1.07 0.17 3.31
N HIS A 21 1.05 0.73 2.09
CA HIS A 21 1.56 0.09 0.87
C HIS A 21 3.06 -0.25 0.98
N ALA A 22 3.86 0.76 1.33
CA ALA A 22 5.30 0.60 1.50
C ALA A 22 5.64 -0.38 2.65
N ARG A 23 5.02 -0.23 3.82
CA ARG A 23 5.25 -1.10 4.98
C ARG A 23 4.87 -2.55 4.68
N GLY A 24 3.72 -2.77 4.05
CA GLY A 24 3.27 -4.10 3.67
C GLY A 24 4.25 -4.83 2.74
N ASN A 25 4.78 -4.12 1.74
CA ASN A 25 5.77 -4.63 0.80
C ASN A 25 7.14 -4.83 1.45
N TYR A 26 7.56 -3.91 2.32
CA TYR A 26 8.81 -3.99 3.09
C TYR A 26 8.82 -5.23 4.00
N ASP A 27 7.75 -5.43 4.79
CA ASP A 27 7.62 -6.58 5.67
C ASP A 27 7.59 -7.91 4.91
N ALA A 28 6.99 -7.92 3.73
CA ALA A 28 6.95 -9.10 2.87
C ALA A 28 8.33 -9.38 2.26
N ALA A 29 9.00 -8.38 1.68
CA ALA A 29 10.32 -8.53 1.07
C ALA A 29 11.39 -9.01 2.06
N ARG A 30 11.28 -8.61 3.34
CA ARG A 30 12.16 -9.09 4.42
C ARG A 30 12.05 -10.59 4.72
N ARG A 31 11.06 -11.28 4.18
CA ARG A 31 10.91 -12.74 4.28
C ARG A 31 11.67 -13.50 3.19
N GLY A 32 12.43 -12.80 2.35
CA GLY A 32 13.23 -13.37 1.27
C GLY A 32 12.51 -13.38 -0.08
N PRO A 33 13.06 -14.09 -1.09
CA PRO A 33 12.58 -14.04 -2.48
C PRO A 33 11.10 -14.38 -2.65
N GLY A 34 10.59 -15.38 -1.92
CA GLY A 34 9.18 -15.73 -1.95
C GLY A 34 8.27 -14.62 -1.39
N GLY A 35 8.78 -13.85 -0.42
CA GLY A 35 8.09 -12.68 0.12
C GLY A 35 8.06 -11.51 -0.86
N VAL A 36 9.15 -11.29 -1.62
CA VAL A 36 9.19 -10.30 -2.72
C VAL A 36 8.16 -10.64 -3.79
N TRP A 37 8.14 -11.90 -4.24
CA TRP A 37 7.18 -12.38 -5.23
C TRP A 37 5.73 -12.25 -4.74
N ALA A 38 5.45 -12.66 -3.50
CA ALA A 38 4.11 -12.51 -2.93
C ALA A 38 3.69 -11.03 -2.81
N ALA A 39 4.62 -10.14 -2.48
CA ALA A 39 4.34 -8.70 -2.40
C ALA A 39 3.98 -8.10 -3.76
N GLU A 40 4.64 -8.56 -4.82
CA GLU A 40 4.35 -8.17 -6.20
C GLU A 40 2.96 -8.58 -6.63
N VAL A 41 2.68 -9.88 -6.63
CA VAL A 41 1.39 -10.44 -7.06
C VAL A 41 0.22 -9.82 -6.29
N LEU A 42 0.35 -9.67 -4.97
CA LEU A 42 -0.72 -9.10 -4.14
C LEU A 42 -0.89 -7.59 -4.34
N SER A 43 0.18 -6.86 -4.70
CA SER A 43 0.07 -5.43 -5.00
C SER A 43 -0.67 -5.21 -6.31
N ASP A 44 -0.31 -5.97 -7.35
CA ASP A 44 -0.91 -5.83 -8.68
C ASP A 44 -2.37 -6.31 -8.70
N ALA A 45 -2.68 -7.39 -7.98
CA ALA A 45 -4.06 -7.85 -7.80
C ALA A 45 -4.93 -6.80 -7.10
N ARG A 46 -4.38 -6.09 -6.11
CA ARG A 46 -5.10 -5.02 -5.40
C ARG A 46 -5.37 -3.83 -6.30
N GLU A 47 -4.37 -3.37 -7.06
CA GLU A 47 -4.53 -2.27 -8.03
C GLU A 47 -5.60 -2.60 -9.08
N ASN A 48 -5.55 -3.81 -9.64
CA ASN A 48 -6.56 -4.25 -10.60
C ASN A 48 -7.97 -4.27 -10.00
N SER A 49 -8.11 -4.75 -8.76
CA SER A 49 -9.40 -4.70 -8.07
C SER A 49 -9.89 -3.26 -7.84
N GLN A 50 -9.00 -2.34 -7.46
CA GLN A 50 -9.34 -0.92 -7.27
C GLN A 50 -9.84 -0.31 -8.58
N ARG A 51 -9.07 -0.43 -9.66
CA ARG A 51 -9.43 0.06 -11.00
C ARG A 51 -10.76 -0.49 -11.50
N VAL A 52 -11.01 -1.79 -11.30
CA VAL A 52 -12.28 -2.42 -11.67
C VAL A 52 -13.42 -1.84 -10.84
N THR A 53 -13.26 -1.71 -9.52
CA THR A 53 -14.32 -1.14 -8.67
C THR A 53 -14.59 0.34 -8.96
N ASP A 54 -13.58 1.11 -9.36
CA ASP A 54 -13.71 2.51 -9.76
C ASP A 54 -14.49 2.63 -11.08
N PHE A 55 -14.24 1.74 -12.04
CA PHE A 55 -14.95 1.71 -13.32
C PHE A 55 -16.48 1.47 -13.16
N PHE A 56 -16.88 0.69 -12.15
CA PHE A 56 -18.29 0.37 -11.89
C PHE A 56 -18.99 1.36 -10.95
N LYS A 57 -18.25 2.27 -10.29
CA LYS A 57 -18.82 3.31 -9.44
C LYS A 57 -18.72 4.66 -10.15
N PHE A 58 -19.80 5.10 -10.79
CA PHE A 58 -19.95 6.42 -11.44
C PHE A 58 -19.99 7.60 -10.44
N GLY A 59 -19.16 7.59 -9.40
CA GLY A 59 -19.06 8.62 -8.39
C GLY A 59 -17.69 8.59 -7.76
N ASP A 60 -16.99 9.74 -7.82
CA ASP A 60 -15.67 10.05 -7.30
C ASP A 60 -15.18 9.10 -6.19
N SER A 61 -14.50 8.02 -6.58
CA SER A 61 -13.82 7.14 -5.63
C SER A 61 -12.49 7.73 -5.18
N GLY A 62 -12.06 8.87 -5.74
CA GLY A 62 -10.79 9.53 -5.44
C GLY A 62 -9.54 8.83 -5.99
N HIS A 63 -9.68 7.75 -6.77
CA HIS A 63 -8.59 6.91 -7.23
C HIS A 63 -8.42 6.98 -8.76
N GLY A 64 -7.62 7.95 -9.23
CA GLY A 64 -7.26 8.11 -10.64
C GLY A 64 -6.01 7.30 -11.05
N VAL A 65 -5.60 7.43 -12.32
CA VAL A 65 -4.34 6.85 -12.84
C VAL A 65 -3.13 7.32 -12.02
N GLU A 66 -3.08 8.61 -11.67
CA GLU A 66 -2.01 9.19 -10.85
C GLU A 66 -1.93 8.55 -9.46
N ASP A 67 -3.07 8.19 -8.87
CA ASP A 67 -3.10 7.55 -7.55
C ASP A 67 -2.66 6.08 -7.62
N SER A 68 -2.97 5.39 -8.73
CA SER A 68 -2.42 4.06 -9.03
C SER A 68 -0.88 4.09 -9.18
N GLU A 69 -0.34 5.11 -9.86
CA GLU A 69 1.11 5.26 -10.02
C GLU A 69 1.81 5.55 -8.69
N ALA A 70 1.22 6.39 -7.84
CA ALA A 70 1.74 6.70 -6.53
C ALA A 70 1.70 5.46 -5.60
N ASP A 71 0.63 4.67 -5.66
CA ASP A 71 0.53 3.38 -4.95
C ASP A 71 1.63 2.42 -5.39
N GLN A 72 1.84 2.30 -6.70
CA GLN A 72 2.88 1.45 -7.27
C GLN A 72 4.28 1.93 -6.89
N PHE A 73 4.51 3.24 -6.83
CA PHE A 73 5.77 3.80 -6.32
C PHE A 73 6.00 3.41 -4.86
N ALA A 74 4.99 3.55 -3.99
CA ALA A 74 5.10 3.17 -2.58
C ALA A 74 5.32 1.66 -2.41
N ASN A 75 4.63 0.82 -3.20
CA ASN A 75 4.83 -0.63 -3.22
C ASN A 75 6.30 -0.97 -3.56
N ARG A 76 6.84 -0.42 -4.65
CA ARG A 76 8.23 -0.64 -5.09
C ARG A 76 9.25 -0.12 -4.07
N TRP A 77 9.01 1.05 -3.48
CA TRP A 77 9.87 1.63 -2.45
C TRP A 77 10.04 0.64 -1.28
N GLY A 78 8.93 0.18 -0.71
CA GLY A 78 8.96 -0.79 0.38
C GLY A 78 9.60 -2.12 -0.03
N ARG A 79 9.22 -2.65 -1.20
CA ARG A 79 9.71 -3.95 -1.71
C ARG A 79 11.23 -3.93 -1.97
N SER A 80 11.78 -2.76 -2.31
CA SER A 80 13.23 -2.55 -2.47
C SER A 80 14.01 -2.49 -1.15
N GLY A 81 13.31 -2.56 0.00
CA GLY A 81 13.94 -2.49 1.32
C GLY A 81 14.18 -1.07 1.83
N LYS A 82 13.64 -0.03 1.17
CA LYS A 82 13.72 1.35 1.65
C LYS A 82 12.72 1.59 2.79
N ASP A 83 13.04 2.56 3.65
CA ASP A 83 12.25 2.84 4.85
C ASP A 83 10.81 3.31 4.51
N PRO A 84 9.77 2.57 4.93
CA PRO A 84 8.38 2.97 4.75
C PRO A 84 8.03 4.31 5.39
N ASN A 85 8.75 4.73 6.43
CA ASN A 85 8.48 5.99 7.11
C ASN A 85 8.67 7.23 6.22
N HIS A 86 9.30 7.08 5.06
CA HIS A 86 9.29 8.09 4.00
C HIS A 86 7.88 8.61 3.68
N PHE A 87 6.85 7.73 3.76
CA PHE A 87 5.45 8.07 3.50
C PHE A 87 4.61 8.26 4.76
N ARG A 88 5.20 8.14 5.97
CA ARG A 88 4.42 8.15 7.21
C ARG A 88 3.90 9.56 7.50
N PRO A 89 2.57 9.78 7.57
CA PRO A 89 2.04 11.09 7.92
C PRO A 89 2.31 11.42 9.38
N ARG A 90 2.54 12.72 9.65
CA ARG A 90 2.71 13.23 11.01
C ARG A 90 1.47 12.93 11.83
N GLY A 91 1.66 12.34 13.00
CA GLY A 91 0.57 12.03 13.93
C GLY A 91 -0.05 10.63 13.73
N LEU A 92 0.41 9.84 12.76
CA LEU A 92 0.01 8.42 12.70
C LEU A 92 0.47 7.72 14.00
N PRO A 93 -0.42 6.97 14.71
CA PRO A 93 -0.06 6.32 15.97
C PRO A 93 1.10 5.33 15.84
N ASP A 94 2.00 5.36 16.82
CA ASP A 94 3.25 4.58 16.80
C ASP A 94 3.05 3.07 16.82
N LYS A 95 1.88 2.57 17.25
CA LYS A 95 1.52 1.15 17.15
C LYS A 95 1.55 0.61 15.71
N TYR A 96 1.50 1.49 14.72
CA TYR A 96 1.59 1.13 13.31
C TYR A 96 3.02 1.18 12.75
N LYS A 97 4.05 1.50 13.55
CA LYS A 97 5.45 1.45 13.09
C LYS A 97 5.91 0.01 12.81
#